data_AF-A0A527ZKD6-F1
#
_entry.id   AF-A0A527ZKD6-F1
#
_cell.length_a   1.000
_cell.length_b   1.000
_cell.length_c   1.000
_cell.angle_alpha   90.00
_cell.angle_beta   90.00
_cell.angle_gamma   90.00
#
_symmetry.space_group_name_H-M   'P 1'
#
loop_
_entity.id
_entity.type
_entity.pdbx_description
1 polymer ?
#
loop_
_entity_poly.entity_id
_entity_poly.type
_entity_poly.pdbx_seq_one_letter_code
_entity_poly.pdbx_strand_id
1 'polypeptide(L)'
;QGEHTLVAAAIEEHYKPQGPSDRVPTDPVSVAIALADKLDTLVGFWAIDEKPTGSKDPYALRRAALGVIRILVENRVRLALTSLFDRAYQMANYLASGPAFSADLLAFFHDRLKVYLRDQGARHDLIDAVLAAGSRLISPSRGEIGQSQNDDLLQIVRRVLALGSFLDTEDGRNLLAGTKRAANILAAEEKKKTTIAENVEPALFREDTEKSLFAAVNQAEKEAGQA
;
A
#
# COMPACT_ATOMS: atom_id res chain seq x y z
N GLN A 1 -6.21 -40.33 -23.44
CA GLN A 1 -5.66 -40.13 -22.10
C GLN A 1 -4.78 -38.89 -22.17
N GLY A 2 -5.01 -37.96 -21.26
CA GLY A 2 -4.28 -36.69 -21.15
C GLY A 2 -4.71 -36.03 -19.85
N GLU A 3 -3.82 -35.24 -19.25
CA GLU A 3 -4.16 -34.41 -18.10
C GLU A 3 -5.26 -33.41 -18.45
N HIS A 4 -5.98 -32.93 -17.43
CA HIS A 4 -7.02 -31.93 -17.62
C HIS A 4 -6.44 -30.67 -18.30
N THR A 5 -7.18 -30.05 -19.22
CA THR A 5 -6.68 -28.89 -20.00
C THR A 5 -6.18 -27.74 -19.13
N LEU A 6 -6.81 -27.53 -17.98
CA LEU A 6 -6.38 -26.56 -16.97
C LEU A 6 -5.00 -26.86 -16.38
N VAL A 7 -4.65 -28.15 -16.21
CA VAL A 7 -3.34 -28.57 -15.71
C VAL A 7 -2.27 -28.26 -16.77
N ALA A 8 -2.54 -28.59 -18.03
CA ALA A 8 -1.62 -28.28 -19.12
C ALA A 8 -1.39 -26.76 -19.27
N ALA A 9 -2.46 -25.97 -19.18
CA ALA A 9 -2.38 -24.50 -19.20
C ALA A 9 -1.57 -23.97 -18.01
N ALA A 10 -1.83 -24.47 -16.80
CA ALA A 10 -1.12 -23.99 -15.61
C ALA A 10 0.38 -24.29 -15.65
N ILE A 11 0.80 -25.42 -16.23
CA ILE A 11 2.22 -25.76 -16.44
C ILE A 11 2.90 -24.78 -17.42
N GLU A 12 2.19 -24.35 -18.47
CA GLU A 12 2.72 -23.34 -19.40
C GLU A 12 2.77 -21.95 -18.74
N GLU A 13 1.74 -21.63 -17.97
CA GLU A 13 1.48 -20.28 -17.50
C GLU A 13 2.10 -19.95 -16.15
N HIS A 14 2.57 -20.92 -15.36
CA HIS A 14 3.10 -20.63 -14.02
C HIS A 14 4.31 -19.70 -14.05
N TYR A 15 5.07 -19.69 -15.15
CA TYR A 15 6.19 -18.77 -15.33
C TYR A 15 5.71 -17.33 -15.59
N LYS A 16 4.48 -17.12 -16.03
CA LYS A 16 3.98 -15.81 -16.43
C LYS A 16 3.54 -14.95 -15.23
N PRO A 17 3.58 -13.61 -15.35
CA PRO A 17 4.24 -12.86 -16.42
C PRO A 17 5.77 -12.83 -16.21
N GLN A 18 6.53 -12.90 -17.31
CA GLN A 18 8.00 -12.83 -17.29
C GLN A 18 8.55 -11.39 -17.32
N GLY A 19 7.71 -10.40 -17.64
CA GLY A 19 8.10 -9.00 -17.72
C GLY A 19 6.90 -8.06 -17.83
N PRO A 20 7.15 -6.75 -18.01
CA PRO A 20 6.09 -5.73 -18.04
C PRO A 20 5.06 -5.93 -19.16
N SER A 21 5.48 -6.47 -20.31
CA SER A 21 4.62 -6.63 -21.49
C SER A 21 4.09 -8.06 -21.68
N ASP A 22 4.46 -9.00 -20.80
CA ASP A 22 3.97 -10.38 -20.89
C ASP A 22 2.52 -10.48 -20.41
N ARG A 23 1.79 -11.49 -20.90
CA ARG A 23 0.43 -11.79 -20.47
C ARG A 23 0.41 -12.24 -19.01
N VAL A 24 -0.61 -11.80 -18.27
CA VAL A 24 -0.86 -12.26 -16.90
C VAL A 24 -1.81 -13.45 -16.95
N PRO A 25 -1.52 -14.56 -16.24
CA PRO A 25 -2.45 -15.68 -16.15
C PRO A 25 -3.76 -15.22 -15.51
N THR A 26 -4.88 -15.72 -16.03
CA THR A 26 -6.23 -15.38 -15.55
C THR A 26 -7.01 -16.59 -15.06
N ASP A 27 -6.64 -17.80 -15.49
CA ASP A 27 -7.21 -19.02 -14.95
C ASP A 27 -6.82 -19.18 -13.46
N PRO A 28 -7.76 -19.50 -12.56
CA PRO A 28 -7.46 -19.61 -11.13
C PRO A 28 -6.35 -20.60 -10.79
N VAL A 29 -6.22 -21.71 -11.54
CA VAL A 29 -5.17 -22.71 -11.31
C VAL A 29 -3.82 -22.13 -11.75
N SER A 30 -3.75 -21.53 -12.94
CA SER A 30 -2.55 -20.85 -13.42
C SER A 30 -2.11 -19.73 -12.48
N VAL A 31 -3.06 -18.91 -11.99
CA VAL A 31 -2.82 -17.82 -11.03
C VAL A 31 -2.24 -18.37 -9.73
N ALA A 32 -2.84 -19.42 -9.16
CA ALA A 32 -2.40 -20.01 -7.91
C ALA A 32 -0.97 -20.54 -8.00
N ILE A 33 -0.65 -21.30 -9.06
CA ILE A 33 0.69 -21.87 -9.25
C ILE A 33 1.71 -20.77 -9.57
N ALA A 34 1.36 -19.80 -10.41
CA ALA A 34 2.25 -18.68 -10.73
C ALA A 34 2.61 -17.82 -9.52
N LEU A 35 1.66 -17.62 -8.60
CA LEU A 35 1.91 -16.95 -7.32
C LEU A 35 2.77 -17.81 -6.41
N ALA A 36 2.45 -19.09 -6.26
CA ALA A 36 3.20 -20.01 -5.41
C ALA A 36 4.68 -20.07 -5.79
N ASP A 37 4.99 -20.27 -7.09
CA ASP A 37 6.36 -20.34 -7.62
C ASP A 37 7.19 -19.06 -7.34
N LYS A 38 6.60 -17.89 -7.60
CA LYS A 38 7.29 -16.60 -7.40
C LYS A 38 7.44 -16.26 -5.92
N LEU A 39 6.43 -16.54 -5.11
CA LEU A 39 6.47 -16.28 -3.67
C LEU A 39 7.48 -17.21 -2.98
N ASP A 40 7.51 -18.48 -3.35
CA ASP A 40 8.48 -19.45 -2.85
C ASP A 40 9.91 -19.03 -3.18
N THR A 41 10.16 -18.64 -4.44
CA THR A 41 11.44 -18.07 -4.88
C THR A 41 11.83 -16.86 -4.03
N LEU A 42 10.95 -15.86 -3.91
CA LEU A 42 11.25 -14.63 -3.16
C LEU A 42 11.51 -14.91 -1.68
N VAL A 43 10.72 -15.78 -1.06
CA VAL A 43 10.89 -16.19 0.35
C VAL A 43 12.22 -16.92 0.53
N GLY A 44 12.53 -17.91 -0.32
CA GLY A 44 13.76 -18.68 -0.24
C GLY A 44 15.02 -17.82 -0.40
N PHE A 45 15.03 -16.90 -1.35
CA PHE A 45 16.16 -15.98 -1.56
C PHE A 45 16.33 -14.98 -0.41
N TRP A 46 15.24 -14.47 0.17
CA TRP A 46 15.35 -13.64 1.38
C TRP A 46 15.81 -14.46 2.60
N ALA A 47 15.43 -15.74 2.70
CA ALA A 47 15.78 -16.61 3.83
C ALA A 47 17.28 -16.90 3.91
N ILE A 48 17.96 -16.93 2.76
CA ILE A 48 19.42 -17.14 2.66
C ILE A 48 20.22 -15.84 2.49
N ASP A 49 19.56 -14.68 2.62
CA ASP A 49 20.13 -13.33 2.45
C ASP A 49 20.73 -13.04 1.06
N GLU A 50 20.25 -13.73 0.01
CA GLU A 50 20.64 -13.51 -1.39
C GLU A 50 19.71 -12.52 -2.09
N LYS A 51 19.68 -11.29 -1.56
CA LYS A 51 18.79 -10.20 -2.02
C LYS A 51 19.40 -9.44 -3.20
N PRO A 52 18.60 -8.76 -4.04
CA PRO A 52 19.13 -7.91 -5.10
C PRO A 52 19.93 -6.74 -4.52
N THR A 53 21.15 -6.51 -5.04
CA THR A 53 22.02 -5.41 -4.59
C THR A 53 22.25 -4.38 -5.70
N GLY A 54 22.11 -3.10 -5.39
CA GLY A 54 22.35 -2.01 -6.34
C GLY A 54 21.64 -2.25 -7.69
N SER A 55 22.38 -2.27 -8.80
CA SER A 55 21.87 -2.58 -10.13
C SER A 55 21.79 -4.08 -10.46
N LYS A 56 22.40 -4.96 -9.65
CA LYS A 56 22.43 -6.40 -9.90
C LYS A 56 21.15 -7.08 -9.42
N ASP A 57 20.67 -8.01 -10.22
CA ASP A 57 19.56 -8.92 -9.90
C ASP A 57 19.78 -10.25 -10.63
N PRO A 58 20.76 -11.06 -10.19
CA PRO A 58 21.17 -12.27 -10.90
C PRO A 58 20.06 -13.33 -10.98
N TYR A 59 19.17 -13.33 -9.98
CA TYR A 59 18.08 -14.31 -9.85
C TYR A 59 16.71 -13.76 -10.26
N ALA A 60 16.68 -12.57 -10.88
CA ALA A 60 15.45 -11.95 -11.41
C ALA A 60 14.35 -11.68 -10.35
N LEU A 61 14.72 -11.43 -9.10
CA LEU A 61 13.79 -11.23 -7.98
C LEU A 61 12.93 -9.97 -8.17
N ARG A 62 13.45 -8.92 -8.82
CA ARG A 62 12.65 -7.74 -9.18
C ARG A 62 11.57 -8.09 -10.20
N ARG A 63 11.87 -8.99 -11.14
CA ARG A 63 10.89 -9.48 -12.13
C ARG A 63 9.87 -10.39 -11.48
N ALA A 64 10.29 -11.28 -10.58
CA ALA A 64 9.39 -12.14 -9.81
C ALA A 64 8.39 -11.33 -8.98
N ALA A 65 8.87 -10.33 -8.23
CA ALA A 65 8.00 -9.45 -7.44
C ALA A 65 7.06 -8.61 -8.31
N LEU A 66 7.53 -8.08 -9.45
CA LEU A 66 6.65 -7.42 -10.42
C LEU A 66 5.56 -8.39 -10.92
N GLY A 67 5.92 -9.65 -11.19
CA GLY A 67 4.95 -10.65 -11.63
C GLY A 67 3.87 -10.92 -10.59
N VAL A 68 4.23 -11.05 -9.32
CA VAL A 68 3.27 -11.16 -8.21
C VAL A 68 2.37 -9.92 -8.14
N ILE A 69 2.94 -8.70 -8.18
CA ILE A 69 2.16 -7.45 -8.17
C ILE A 69 1.12 -7.45 -9.28
N ARG A 70 1.54 -7.75 -10.51
CA ARG A 70 0.67 -7.77 -11.68
C ARG A 70 -0.43 -8.82 -11.54
N ILE A 71 -0.10 -10.04 -11.11
CA ILE A 71 -1.09 -11.09 -10.89
C ILE A 71 -2.16 -10.64 -9.88
N LEU A 72 -1.76 -10.06 -8.75
CA LEU A 72 -2.70 -9.61 -7.70
C LEU A 72 -3.56 -8.44 -8.17
N VAL A 73 -2.96 -7.45 -8.83
CA VAL A 73 -3.66 -6.22 -9.25
C VAL A 73 -4.60 -6.51 -10.42
N GLU A 74 -4.11 -7.17 -11.48
CA GLU A 74 -4.87 -7.39 -12.71
C GLU A 74 -5.99 -8.42 -12.49
N ASN A 75 -5.77 -9.46 -11.68
CA ASN A 75 -6.82 -10.42 -11.30
C ASN A 75 -7.68 -9.96 -10.10
N ARG A 76 -7.41 -8.77 -9.55
CA ARG A 76 -8.15 -8.20 -8.40
C ARG A 76 -8.18 -9.13 -7.18
N VAL A 77 -7.07 -9.82 -6.92
CA VAL A 77 -6.89 -10.72 -5.77
C VAL A 77 -6.39 -9.90 -4.58
N ARG A 78 -7.11 -9.98 -3.46
CA ARG A 78 -6.67 -9.44 -2.17
C ARG A 78 -5.89 -10.50 -1.42
N LEU A 79 -4.69 -10.16 -0.96
CA LEU A 79 -3.81 -11.10 -0.28
C LEU A 79 -3.00 -10.36 0.80
N ALA A 80 -2.92 -10.94 1.99
CA ALA A 80 -2.01 -10.50 3.04
C ALA A 80 -0.67 -11.22 2.84
N LEU A 81 0.31 -10.52 2.26
CA LEU A 81 1.57 -11.12 1.84
C LEU A 81 2.45 -11.50 3.02
N THR A 82 2.51 -10.66 4.07
CA THR A 82 3.31 -10.94 5.27
C THR A 82 2.96 -12.30 5.89
N SER A 83 1.67 -12.59 6.03
CA SER A 83 1.19 -13.88 6.56
C SER A 83 1.57 -15.07 5.68
N LEU A 84 1.67 -14.87 4.36
CA LEU A 84 2.12 -15.91 3.44
C LEU A 84 3.63 -16.09 3.47
N PHE A 85 4.40 -15.00 3.56
CA PHE A 85 5.84 -15.06 3.71
C PHE A 85 6.21 -15.86 4.96
N ASP A 86 5.58 -15.56 6.09
CA ASP A 86 5.80 -16.26 7.36
C ASP A 86 5.49 -17.75 7.26
N ARG A 87 4.38 -18.12 6.59
CA ARG A 87 3.99 -19.52 6.39
C ARG A 87 4.97 -20.27 5.48
N ALA A 88 5.31 -19.69 4.33
CA ALA A 88 6.25 -20.29 3.39
C ALA A 88 7.62 -20.49 4.05
N TYR A 89 8.08 -19.50 4.83
CA TYR A 89 9.31 -19.57 5.59
C TYR A 89 9.31 -20.73 6.61
N GLN A 90 8.22 -20.88 7.37
CA GLN A 90 8.04 -21.97 8.34
C GLN A 90 8.03 -23.34 7.66
N MET A 91 7.35 -23.48 6.51
CA MET A 91 7.24 -24.74 5.77
C MET A 91 8.59 -25.21 5.22
N ALA A 92 9.45 -24.29 4.81
CA ALA A 92 10.79 -24.60 4.28
C ALA A 92 11.81 -24.95 5.39
N ASN A 93 11.40 -24.95 6.67
CA ASN A 93 12.23 -25.29 7.82
C ASN A 93 13.53 -24.46 7.92
N TYR A 94 13.50 -23.21 7.46
CA TYR A 94 14.62 -22.29 7.61
C TYR A 94 14.79 -21.92 9.09
N LEU A 95 16.01 -22.09 9.62
CA LEU A 95 16.32 -22.00 11.05
C LEU A 95 16.23 -20.58 11.65
N ALA A 96 16.06 -19.52 10.82
CA ALA A 96 16.21 -18.13 11.23
C ALA A 96 14.92 -17.28 11.10
N SER A 97 13.81 -17.62 11.76
CA SER A 97 12.62 -16.75 11.71
C SER A 97 12.78 -15.55 12.62
N GLY A 98 12.81 -14.33 12.07
CA GLY A 98 12.68 -13.09 12.82
C GLY A 98 11.69 -12.13 12.15
N PRO A 99 10.94 -11.31 12.92
CA PRO A 99 9.97 -10.35 12.38
C PRO A 99 10.56 -9.32 11.38
N ALA A 100 11.88 -9.23 11.27
CA ALA A 100 12.56 -8.40 10.27
C ALA A 100 12.43 -8.93 8.83
N PHE A 101 12.28 -10.25 8.62
CA PHE A 101 12.24 -10.85 7.27
C PHE A 101 11.02 -10.40 6.46
N SER A 102 9.81 -10.58 7.01
CA SER A 102 8.56 -10.29 6.30
C SER A 102 8.38 -8.78 6.08
N ALA A 103 8.83 -7.96 7.03
CA ALA A 103 8.84 -6.50 6.87
C ALA A 103 9.81 -6.05 5.77
N ASP A 104 11.02 -6.64 5.70
CA ASP A 104 12.02 -6.32 4.67
C ASP A 104 11.55 -6.75 3.27
N LEU A 105 10.98 -7.96 3.14
CA LEU A 105 10.41 -8.42 1.87
C LEU A 105 9.19 -7.58 1.46
N LEU A 106 8.32 -7.20 2.40
CA LEU A 106 7.20 -6.31 2.11
C LEU A 106 7.68 -4.92 1.66
N ALA A 107 8.71 -4.36 2.28
CA ALA A 107 9.32 -3.10 1.85
C ALA A 107 9.86 -3.20 0.41
N PHE A 108 10.49 -4.33 0.06
CA PHE A 108 10.90 -4.58 -1.32
C PHE A 108 9.71 -4.62 -2.29
N PHE A 109 8.59 -5.25 -1.90
CA PHE A 109 7.35 -5.21 -2.67
C PHE A 109 6.80 -3.79 -2.83
N HIS A 110 6.85 -2.95 -1.79
CA HIS A 110 6.45 -1.54 -1.89
C HIS A 110 7.31 -0.80 -2.90
N ASP A 111 8.63 -0.97 -2.87
CA ASP A 111 9.52 -0.35 -3.85
C ASP A 111 9.21 -0.77 -5.29
N ARG A 112 8.87 -2.06 -5.50
CA ARG A 112 8.45 -2.55 -6.82
C ARG A 112 7.08 -1.99 -7.23
N LEU A 113 6.14 -1.91 -6.28
CA LEU A 113 4.81 -1.35 -6.52
C LEU A 113 4.89 0.14 -6.88
N LYS A 114 5.78 0.91 -6.24
CA LYS A 114 6.03 2.32 -6.58
C LYS A 114 6.42 2.46 -8.05
N VAL A 115 7.36 1.63 -8.53
CA VAL A 115 7.77 1.66 -9.95
C VAL A 115 6.59 1.31 -10.86
N TYR A 116 5.89 0.22 -10.56
CA TYR A 116 4.71 -0.20 -11.33
C TYR A 116 3.66 0.92 -11.44
N LEU A 117 3.30 1.57 -10.33
CA LEU A 117 2.31 2.64 -10.32
C LEU A 117 2.79 3.88 -11.10
N ARG A 118 4.08 4.23 -11.02
CA ARG A 118 4.67 5.33 -11.80
C ARG A 118 4.62 5.05 -13.30
N ASP A 119 4.92 3.82 -13.70
CA ASP A 119 4.83 3.39 -15.10
C ASP A 119 3.37 3.43 -15.62
N GLN A 120 2.39 3.25 -14.72
CA GLN A 120 0.96 3.46 -15.03
C GLN A 120 0.52 4.94 -15.01
N GLY A 121 1.45 5.88 -14.81
CA GLY A 121 1.16 7.33 -14.81
C GLY A 121 0.69 7.89 -13.47
N ALA A 122 0.71 7.12 -12.38
CA ALA A 122 0.34 7.64 -11.07
C ALA A 122 1.40 8.62 -10.56
N ARG A 123 0.93 9.71 -9.94
CA ARG A 123 1.81 10.75 -9.38
C ARG A 123 2.56 10.23 -8.15
N HIS A 124 3.85 10.56 -8.08
CA HIS A 124 4.76 10.11 -7.03
C HIS A 124 4.29 10.52 -5.62
N ASP A 125 3.83 11.75 -5.45
CA ASP A 125 3.36 12.28 -4.17
C ASP A 125 2.15 11.50 -3.64
N LEU A 126 1.26 11.04 -4.51
CA LEU A 126 0.09 10.23 -4.12
C LEU A 126 0.49 8.82 -3.68
N ILE A 127 1.43 8.21 -4.41
CA ILE A 127 1.95 6.89 -4.08
C ILE A 127 2.59 6.92 -2.68
N ASP A 128 3.47 7.88 -2.44
CA ASP A 128 4.14 8.03 -1.15
C ASP A 128 3.17 8.38 -0.03
N ALA A 129 2.18 9.25 -0.28
CA ALA A 129 1.17 9.59 0.71
C ALA A 129 0.37 8.35 1.15
N VAL A 130 -0.07 7.51 0.21
CA VAL A 130 -0.83 6.29 0.52
C VAL A 130 0.04 5.26 1.25
N LEU A 131 1.29 5.10 0.81
CA LEU A 131 2.23 4.16 1.44
C LEU A 131 2.61 4.59 2.86
N ALA A 132 2.80 5.90 3.10
CA ALA A 132 3.06 6.46 4.43
C ALA A 132 1.82 6.43 5.33
N ALA A 133 0.63 6.70 4.79
CA ALA A 133 -0.61 6.73 5.56
C ALA A 133 -1.07 5.35 6.05
N GLY A 134 -0.78 4.26 5.32
CA GLY A 134 -1.11 2.91 5.80
C GLY A 134 -0.37 2.55 7.10
N SER A 135 0.86 3.03 7.27
CA SER A 135 1.60 2.89 8.54
C SER A 135 0.93 3.61 9.73
N ARG A 136 -0.12 4.41 9.49
CA ARG A 136 -0.82 5.24 10.48
C ARG A 136 -2.34 5.16 10.32
N LEU A 137 -2.90 3.98 10.03
CA LEU A 137 -4.36 3.87 10.03
C LEU A 137 -4.91 4.24 11.41
N ILE A 138 -5.51 5.43 11.47
CA ILE A 138 -6.43 5.85 12.52
C ILE A 138 -7.71 5.07 12.26
N SER A 139 -7.99 4.04 13.05
CA SER A 139 -9.34 3.48 13.10
C SER A 139 -10.23 4.49 13.81
N PRO A 140 -11.27 5.06 13.16
CA PRO A 140 -12.18 6.00 13.82
C PRO A 140 -13.00 5.36 14.94
N SER A 141 -12.98 4.02 15.09
CA SER A 141 -13.86 3.30 16.03
C SER A 141 -13.14 2.68 17.24
N ARG A 142 -11.82 2.80 17.35
CA ARG A 142 -11.06 2.45 18.56
C ARG A 142 -9.66 3.03 18.40
N GLY A 143 -9.19 3.78 19.38
CA GLY A 143 -7.84 4.35 19.46
C GLY A 143 -6.70 3.32 19.53
N GLU A 144 -6.86 2.18 18.88
CA GLU A 144 -5.82 1.22 18.61
C GLU A 144 -5.03 1.72 17.40
N ILE A 145 -3.82 2.21 17.66
CA ILE A 145 -2.78 2.36 16.65
C ILE A 145 -2.37 0.93 16.24
N GLY A 146 -3.19 0.30 15.40
CA GLY A 146 -2.77 -0.91 14.71
C GLY A 146 -1.77 -0.51 13.65
N GLN A 147 -0.53 -1.00 13.72
CA GLN A 147 0.40 -0.95 12.59
C GLN A 147 -0.15 -1.85 11.48
N SER A 148 -1.16 -1.37 10.75
CA SER A 148 -1.58 -2.01 9.50
C SER A 148 -0.49 -1.68 8.47
N GLN A 149 0.54 -2.52 8.42
CA GLN A 149 1.48 -2.45 7.30
C GLN A 149 0.63 -2.56 6.03
N ASN A 150 0.91 -1.71 5.03
CA ASN A 150 0.25 -1.71 3.73
C ASN A 150 0.54 -3.05 3.01
N ASP A 151 -0.09 -4.14 3.46
CA ASP A 151 0.24 -5.51 3.05
C ASP A 151 -0.59 -5.95 1.84
N ASP A 152 -1.79 -5.37 1.71
CA ASP A 152 -2.68 -5.60 0.59
C ASP A 152 -2.35 -4.66 -0.58
N LEU A 153 -1.59 -5.17 -1.54
CA LEU A 153 -1.12 -4.38 -2.68
C LEU A 153 -2.27 -3.85 -3.56
N LEU A 154 -3.34 -4.63 -3.72
CA LEU A 154 -4.51 -4.20 -4.48
C LEU A 154 -5.21 -3.03 -3.80
N GLN A 155 -5.30 -3.06 -2.46
CA GLN A 155 -5.88 -1.97 -1.70
C GLN A 155 -5.05 -0.68 -1.79
N ILE A 156 -3.72 -0.78 -1.81
CA ILE A 156 -2.84 0.37 -2.04
C ILE A 156 -3.12 0.98 -3.41
N VAL A 157 -3.14 0.16 -4.47
CA VAL A 157 -3.42 0.63 -5.84
C VAL A 157 -4.76 1.34 -5.91
N ARG A 158 -5.82 0.75 -5.34
CA ARG A 158 -7.16 1.36 -5.30
C ARG A 158 -7.15 2.71 -4.60
N ARG A 159 -6.45 2.83 -3.46
CA ARG A 159 -6.33 4.10 -2.72
C ARG A 159 -5.59 5.16 -3.51
N VAL A 160 -4.50 4.81 -4.20
CA VAL A 160 -3.74 5.74 -5.05
C VAL A 160 -4.62 6.26 -6.19
N LEU A 161 -5.33 5.37 -6.88
CA LEU A 161 -6.22 5.75 -7.98
C LEU A 161 -7.40 6.59 -7.49
N ALA A 162 -8.04 6.19 -6.39
CA ALA A 162 -9.14 6.94 -5.79
C ALA A 162 -8.69 8.35 -5.38
N LEU A 163 -7.55 8.46 -4.69
CA LEU A 163 -6.99 9.75 -4.28
C LEU A 163 -6.66 10.62 -5.49
N GLY A 164 -6.06 10.05 -6.54
CA GLY A 164 -5.79 10.76 -7.79
C GLY A 164 -7.07 11.30 -8.42
N SER A 165 -8.06 10.43 -8.65
CA SER A 165 -9.33 10.81 -9.26
C SER A 165 -10.09 11.86 -8.45
N PHE A 166 -10.03 11.77 -7.11
CA PHE A 166 -10.65 12.75 -6.23
C PHE A 166 -9.97 14.12 -6.33
N LEU A 167 -8.63 14.16 -6.34
CA LEU A 167 -7.88 15.40 -6.47
C LEU A 167 -8.00 16.08 -7.85
N ASP A 168 -8.47 15.35 -8.85
CA ASP A 168 -8.79 15.93 -10.16
C ASP A 168 -10.14 16.68 -10.16
N THR A 169 -11.01 16.44 -9.17
CA THR A 169 -12.29 17.16 -8.98
C THR A 169 -12.09 18.56 -8.41
N GLU A 170 -13.10 19.42 -8.54
CA GLU A 170 -13.10 20.75 -7.93
C GLU A 170 -13.03 20.68 -6.40
N ASP A 171 -13.82 19.81 -5.79
CA ASP A 171 -13.84 19.60 -4.34
C ASP A 171 -12.49 19.11 -3.81
N GLY A 172 -11.86 18.16 -4.51
CA GLY A 172 -10.53 17.67 -4.14
C GLY A 172 -9.45 18.74 -4.22
N ARG A 173 -9.48 19.60 -5.26
CA ARG A 173 -8.57 20.74 -5.38
C ARG A 173 -8.78 21.76 -4.26
N ASN A 174 -10.04 22.08 -3.97
CA ASN A 174 -10.40 23.02 -2.90
C ASN A 174 -9.98 22.49 -1.53
N LEU A 175 -10.22 21.21 -1.26
CA LEU A 175 -9.78 20.55 -0.02
C LEU A 175 -8.26 20.59 0.10
N LEU A 176 -7.52 20.19 -0.94
CA LEU A 176 -6.06 20.20 -0.92
C LEU A 176 -5.49 21.60 -0.69
N ALA A 177 -6.08 22.62 -1.32
CA ALA A 177 -5.68 24.02 -1.12
C ALA A 177 -5.93 24.47 0.33
N GLY A 178 -7.09 24.13 0.90
CA GLY A 178 -7.44 24.39 2.29
C GLY A 178 -6.49 23.72 3.27
N THR A 179 -6.27 22.41 3.13
CA THR A 179 -5.36 21.63 3.99
C THR A 179 -3.94 22.15 3.92
N LYS A 180 -3.43 22.47 2.72
CA LYS A 180 -2.08 23.02 2.53
C LYS A 180 -1.92 24.38 3.21
N ARG A 181 -2.95 25.25 3.12
CA ARG A 181 -2.94 26.54 3.81
C ARG A 181 -2.90 26.34 5.33
N ALA A 182 -3.76 25.48 5.87
CA ALA A 182 -3.79 25.20 7.30
C ALA A 182 -2.45 24.63 7.81
N ALA A 183 -1.87 23.65 7.10
CA ALA A 183 -0.58 23.07 7.45
C ALA A 183 0.56 24.10 7.42
N ASN A 184 0.58 25.00 6.43
CA ASN A 184 1.60 26.05 6.34
C ASN A 184 1.46 27.10 7.45
N ILE A 185 0.23 27.44 7.87
CA ILE A 185 -0.02 28.33 9.01
C ILE A 185 0.52 27.69 10.29
N LEU A 186 0.18 26.42 10.55
CA LEU A 186 0.68 25.68 11.71
C LEU A 186 2.21 25.63 11.73
N ALA A 187 2.85 25.28 10.61
CA ALA A 187 4.30 25.24 10.50
C ALA A 187 4.96 26.62 10.72
N ALA A 188 4.28 27.72 10.38
CA ALA A 188 4.78 29.07 10.64
C ALA A 188 4.67 29.43 12.14
N GLU A 189 3.59 29.01 12.81
CA GLU A 189 3.38 29.24 14.24
C GLU A 189 4.29 28.39 15.12
N GLU A 190 4.54 27.13 14.75
CA GLU A 190 5.53 26.27 15.42
C GLU A 190 6.92 26.90 15.40
N LYS A 191 7.32 27.51 14.28
CA LYS A 191 8.61 28.24 14.17
C LYS A 191 8.69 29.45 15.09
N LYS A 192 7.55 30.11 15.37
CA LYS A 192 7.45 31.22 16.32
C LYS A 192 7.40 30.74 17.78
N LYS A 193 7.40 29.43 18.02
CA LYS A 193 7.20 28.79 19.34
C LYS A 193 5.86 29.18 19.97
N THR A 194 4.85 29.45 19.15
CA THR A 194 3.49 29.69 19.63
C THR A 194 2.98 28.44 20.34
N THR A 195 2.44 28.59 21.55
CA THR A 195 1.83 27.46 22.26
C THR A 195 0.52 27.08 21.57
N ILE A 196 0.50 25.92 20.92
CA ILE A 196 -0.71 25.35 20.34
C ILE A 196 -1.45 24.61 21.45
N ALA A 197 -2.66 25.06 21.78
CA ALA A 197 -3.49 24.41 22.78
C ALA A 197 -3.98 23.04 22.27
N GLU A 198 -4.07 22.06 23.17
CA GLU A 198 -4.58 20.71 22.83
C GLU A 198 -6.07 20.71 22.51
N ASN A 199 -6.83 21.66 23.06
CA ASN A 199 -8.26 21.77 22.89
C ASN A 199 -8.65 23.19 22.47
N VAL A 200 -9.70 23.30 21.66
CA VAL A 200 -10.30 24.58 21.30
C VAL A 200 -11.24 25.00 22.42
N GLU A 201 -11.05 26.20 22.99
CA GLU A 201 -11.90 26.76 24.03
C GLU A 201 -12.94 27.72 23.42
N PRO A 202 -14.23 27.34 23.31
CA PRO A 202 -15.22 28.18 22.63
C PRO A 202 -15.50 29.51 23.34
N ALA A 203 -15.19 29.59 24.63
CA ALA A 203 -15.31 30.80 25.43
C ALA A 203 -14.34 31.91 24.98
N LEU A 204 -13.29 31.58 24.24
CA LEU A 204 -12.30 32.55 23.74
C LEU A 204 -12.68 33.16 22.38
N PHE A 205 -13.73 32.66 21.72
CA PHE A 205 -14.16 33.16 20.41
C PHE A 205 -14.72 34.58 20.52
N ARG A 206 -14.26 35.45 19.63
CA ARG A 206 -14.67 36.86 19.56
C ARG A 206 -15.59 37.11 18.38
N GLU A 207 -15.26 36.52 17.23
CA GLU A 207 -15.97 36.74 15.98
C GLU A 207 -17.04 35.66 15.75
N ASP A 208 -18.15 36.03 15.11
CA ASP A 208 -19.20 35.06 14.79
C ASP A 208 -18.76 34.02 13.74
N THR A 209 -17.74 34.36 12.94
CA THR A 209 -17.10 33.42 12.01
C THR A 209 -16.38 32.28 12.73
N GLU A 210 -15.76 32.54 13.89
CA GLU A 210 -15.06 31.51 14.69
C GLU A 210 -16.05 30.50 15.25
N LYS A 211 -17.17 30.99 15.79
CA LYS A 211 -18.27 30.14 16.30
C LYS A 211 -18.87 29.30 15.18
N SER A 212 -19.11 29.91 14.01
CA SER A 212 -19.70 29.23 12.85
C SER A 212 -18.77 28.14 12.29
N LEU A 213 -17.47 28.43 12.19
CA LEU A 213 -16.47 27.46 11.75
C LEU A 213 -16.38 26.28 12.74
N PHE A 214 -16.31 26.56 14.04
CA PHE A 214 -16.23 25.52 15.07
C PHE A 214 -17.47 24.61 15.05
N ALA A 215 -18.67 25.18 14.87
CA ALA A 215 -19.90 24.39 14.72
C ALA A 215 -19.87 23.50 13.48
N ALA A 216 -19.43 24.04 12.33
CA ALA A 216 -19.32 23.28 11.09
C ALA A 216 -18.31 22.13 11.18
N VAL A 217 -17.14 22.36 11.81
CA VAL A 217 -16.13 21.32 12.03
C VAL A 217 -16.67 20.20 12.92
N ASN A 218 -17.30 20.53 14.06
CA ASN A 218 -17.89 19.54 14.95
C ASN A 218 -19.00 18.71 14.28
N GLN A 219 -19.79 19.33 13.39
CA GLN A 219 -20.80 18.61 12.63
C GLN A 219 -20.16 17.66 11.62
N ALA A 220 -19.16 18.12 10.86
CA ALA A 220 -18.43 17.30 9.89
C ALA A 220 -17.71 16.12 10.57
N GLU A 221 -17.11 16.31 11.76
CA GLU A 221 -16.50 15.23 12.52
C GLU A 221 -17.50 14.16 12.96
N LYS A 222 -18.70 14.58 13.41
CA LYS A 222 -19.78 13.64 13.77
C LYS A 222 -20.25 12.82 12.59
N GLU A 223 -20.43 13.46 11.43
CA GLU A 223 -20.84 12.77 10.20
C GLU A 223 -19.77 11.80 9.72
N ALA A 224 -18.50 12.21 9.74
CA ALA A 224 -17.37 11.36 9.35
C ALA A 224 -17.16 10.17 10.30
N GLY A 225 -17.50 10.28 11.58
CA GLY A 225 -17.45 9.17 12.53
C GLY A 225 -18.62 8.17 12.41
N GLN A 226 -19.69 8.53 11.70
CA GLN A 226 -20.86 7.68 11.46
C GLN A 226 -20.84 6.94 10.12
N ALA A 227 -20.00 7.39 9.17
CA ALA A 227 -19.79 6.80 7.86
C ALA A 227 -18.73 5.68 7.88
#